data_AF-A0A947ZCC9-F1
#
_entry.id   AF-A0A947ZCC9-F1
#
_cell.length_a   1.000
_cell.length_b   1.000
_cell.length_c   1.000
_cell.angle_alpha   90.00
_cell.angle_beta   90.00
_cell.angle_gamma   90.00
#
_symmetry.space_group_name_H-M   'P 1'
#
loop_
_entity.id
_entity.type
_entity.pdbx_description
1 polymer ?
#
loop_
_entity_poly.entity_id
_entity_poly.type
_entity_poly.pdbx_seq_one_letter_code
_entity_poly.pdbx_strand_id
1 'polypeptide(L)'
;MAVFQEVIIKQEPVSQISLPFSTDFSAEDTELLQRRIQAHMRGKLDLTVTDNRASIISVKRIGGVHRVRLHHMFMSADGRVLKALGRYIERADSKSSAILENFIENNAGMIRELPVRNKKERIYQKGTCHDLQEIYDFLNKRYFGDQIQSKITWGKPLTSPPKHHRSVKMGTYSIEERMIRIHKALDRDFVPRFFLESIIYHEMLHQQVGVDVVNGRNRYHTEDFHELERRFDHHSLAKRWERENITRLLYF
;
A
#
# COMPACT_ATOMS: atom_id res chain seq x y z
N MET A 1 -4.24 -33.20 20.04
CA MET A 1 -2.85 -33.70 20.02
C MET A 1 -2.32 -33.62 18.60
N ALA A 2 -1.02 -33.30 18.47
CA ALA A 2 -0.20 -33.16 17.24
C ALA A 2 -0.49 -31.88 16.40
N VAL A 3 0.18 -30.73 16.63
CA VAL A 3 1.59 -30.35 16.35
C VAL A 3 1.76 -29.88 14.90
N PHE A 4 1.74 -28.56 14.69
CA PHE A 4 2.30 -27.93 13.48
C PHE A 4 3.76 -27.58 13.78
N GLN A 5 4.66 -28.27 13.09
CA GLN A 5 6.10 -28.15 13.19
C GLN A 5 6.57 -26.93 12.40
N GLU A 6 7.32 -26.05 13.06
CA GLU A 6 8.12 -24.99 12.44
C GLU A 6 9.21 -25.60 11.56
N VAL A 7 9.28 -25.19 10.30
CA VAL A 7 10.47 -25.38 9.46
C VAL A 7 11.24 -24.06 9.46
N ILE A 8 12.30 -24.00 10.27
CA ILE A 8 13.26 -22.91 10.32
C ILE A 8 14.19 -23.04 9.09
N ILE A 9 13.96 -22.23 8.07
CA ILE A 9 14.97 -21.99 7.03
C ILE A 9 15.84 -20.82 7.51
N LYS A 10 17.11 -21.10 7.81
CA LYS A 10 18.13 -20.09 8.14
C LYS A 10 18.21 -19.08 6.99
N GLN A 11 17.77 -17.84 7.24
CA GLN A 11 17.98 -16.73 6.33
C GLN A 11 19.40 -16.19 6.55
N GLU A 12 20.22 -16.21 5.50
CA GLU A 12 21.36 -15.30 5.42
C GLU A 12 20.85 -13.85 5.40
N PRO A 13 21.58 -12.89 6.00
CA PRO A 13 21.14 -11.51 6.10
C PRO A 13 21.11 -10.90 4.69
N VAL A 14 19.91 -10.82 4.10
CA VAL A 14 19.70 -10.05 2.88
C VAL A 14 20.02 -8.60 3.20
N SER A 15 21.12 -8.11 2.63
CA SER A 15 21.52 -6.72 2.70
C SER A 15 20.35 -5.84 2.25
N GLN A 16 19.89 -5.00 3.16
CA GLN A 16 18.83 -4.06 2.90
C GLN A 16 19.36 -3.04 1.89
N ILE A 17 18.84 -3.08 0.66
CA ILE A 17 19.13 -2.09 -0.37
C ILE A 17 18.79 -0.71 0.21
N SER A 18 19.82 0.11 0.42
CA SER A 18 19.69 1.52 0.76
C SER A 18 19.06 2.26 -0.42
N LEU A 19 17.79 2.62 -0.28
CA LEU A 19 17.15 3.54 -1.22
C LEU A 19 17.65 4.96 -0.93
N PRO A 20 18.10 5.72 -1.94
CA PRO A 20 18.63 7.07 -1.73
C PRO A 20 17.46 8.03 -1.58
N PHE A 21 16.90 8.10 -0.38
CA PHE A 21 16.08 9.24 0.02
C PHE A 21 16.98 10.16 0.81
N SER A 22 17.45 11.22 0.15
CA SER A 22 18.16 12.31 0.79
C SER A 22 17.20 13.03 1.73
N THR A 23 17.15 12.60 2.98
CA THR A 23 16.76 13.48 4.07
C THR A 23 18.01 14.20 4.55
N ASP A 24 17.96 15.51 4.69
CA ASP A 24 19.04 16.35 5.23
C ASP A 24 19.35 16.08 6.73
N PHE A 25 18.85 14.97 7.28
CA PHE A 25 19.10 14.56 8.66
C PHE A 25 20.31 13.64 8.71
N SER A 26 21.24 13.95 9.60
CA SER A 26 22.43 13.15 9.78
C SER A 26 22.08 11.76 10.34
N ALA A 27 22.98 10.79 10.15
CA ALA A 27 22.86 9.50 10.81
C ALA A 27 22.79 9.66 12.35
N GLU A 28 23.46 10.69 12.88
CA GLU A 28 23.49 11.02 14.31
C GLU A 28 22.11 11.49 14.82
N ASP A 29 21.40 12.33 14.07
CA ASP A 29 20.05 12.79 14.43
C ASP A 29 19.06 11.61 14.50
N THR A 30 19.18 10.70 13.53
CA THR A 30 18.36 9.48 13.49
C THR A 30 18.65 8.57 14.67
N GLU A 31 19.93 8.41 15.01
CA GLU A 31 20.33 7.61 16.17
C GLU A 31 19.86 8.23 17.50
N LEU A 32 19.97 9.55 17.64
CA LEU A 32 19.49 10.28 18.81
C LEU A 32 17.97 10.12 18.98
N LEU A 33 17.21 10.28 17.90
CA LEU A 33 15.76 10.07 17.92
C LEU A 33 15.42 8.62 18.28
N GLN A 34 16.13 7.64 17.71
CA GLN A 34 15.95 6.23 18.03
C GLN A 34 16.19 5.97 19.52
N ARG A 35 17.28 6.50 20.10
CA ARG A 35 17.59 6.36 21.54
C ARG A 35 16.50 6.97 22.42
N ARG A 36 15.99 8.16 22.07
CA ARG A 36 14.91 8.84 22.81
C ARG A 36 13.61 8.04 22.79
N ILE A 37 13.25 7.42 21.67
CA ILE A 37 12.05 6.56 21.57
C ILE A 37 12.28 5.23 22.31
N GLN A 38 13.44 4.61 22.13
CA GLN A 38 13.82 3.34 22.75
C GLN A 38 13.77 3.41 24.28
N ALA A 39 14.08 4.56 24.88
CA ALA A 39 13.97 4.78 26.33
C ALA A 39 12.53 4.63 26.88
N HIS A 40 11.52 4.66 26.01
CA HIS A 40 10.12 4.50 26.36
C HIS A 40 9.54 3.14 25.94
N MET A 41 10.40 2.20 25.52
CA MET A 41 10.03 0.88 25.02
C MET A 41 10.90 -0.21 25.65
N ARG A 42 10.35 -1.42 25.85
CA ARG A 42 11.16 -2.58 26.27
C ARG A 42 11.72 -3.36 25.09
N GLY A 43 10.96 -3.45 23.99
CA GLY A 43 11.40 -4.13 22.77
C GLY A 43 12.48 -3.34 22.01
N LYS A 44 13.29 -4.03 21.20
CA LYS A 44 14.30 -3.37 20.36
C LYS A 44 13.65 -2.57 19.23
N LEU A 45 14.19 -1.40 18.93
CA LEU A 45 13.76 -0.50 17.86
C LEU A 45 14.81 -0.42 16.75
N ASP A 46 14.36 -0.56 15.51
CA ASP A 46 15.11 -0.31 14.28
C ASP A 46 14.38 0.82 13.53
N LEU A 47 14.92 2.04 13.60
CA LEU A 47 14.28 3.25 13.11
C LEU A 47 14.79 3.65 11.72
N THR A 48 13.86 3.91 10.81
CA THR A 48 14.12 4.59 9.54
C THR A 48 13.32 5.88 9.48
N VAL A 49 13.99 7.02 9.35
CA VAL A 49 13.36 8.33 9.19
C VAL A 49 13.01 8.55 7.72
N THR A 50 11.86 9.16 7.45
CA THR A 50 11.31 9.31 6.10
C THR A 50 10.65 10.67 5.90
N ASP A 51 10.48 11.08 4.64
CA ASP A 51 9.59 12.16 4.18
C ASP A 51 8.32 11.55 3.53
N ASN A 52 7.80 10.48 4.15
CA ASN A 52 6.68 9.69 3.63
C ASN A 52 5.34 10.41 3.83
N ARG A 53 4.68 10.78 2.74
CA ARG A 53 3.42 11.55 2.80
C ARG A 53 2.18 10.74 3.17
N ALA A 54 2.11 9.48 2.74
CA ALA A 54 0.93 8.63 2.89
C ALA A 54 0.91 7.79 4.18
N SER A 55 2.05 7.64 4.85
CA SER A 55 2.16 6.85 6.09
C SER A 55 3.17 7.51 7.01
N ILE A 56 2.63 8.23 8.00
CA ILE A 56 3.42 8.99 8.97
C ILE A 56 4.17 8.08 9.96
N ILE A 57 3.54 6.97 10.36
CA ILE A 57 4.12 5.96 11.26
C ILE A 57 3.78 4.57 10.72
N SER A 58 4.79 3.74 10.43
CA SER A 58 4.61 2.34 10.04
C SER A 58 5.45 1.44 10.92
N VAL A 59 4.82 0.46 11.57
CA VAL A 59 5.49 -0.48 12.50
C VAL A 59 5.38 -1.90 11.96
N LYS A 60 6.50 -2.61 11.89
CA LYS A 60 6.56 -4.06 11.63
C LYS A 60 7.32 -4.75 12.76
N ARG A 61 6.81 -5.90 13.20
CA ARG A 61 7.48 -6.75 14.21
C ARG A 61 8.10 -7.96 13.52
N ILE A 62 9.43 -8.07 13.58
CA ILE A 62 10.18 -9.17 12.97
C ILE A 62 11.22 -9.64 13.98
N GLY A 63 11.15 -10.92 14.39
CA GLY A 63 12.14 -11.51 15.31
C GLY A 63 12.30 -10.75 16.64
N GLY A 64 11.21 -10.20 17.19
CA GLY A 64 11.25 -9.42 18.44
C GLY A 64 11.77 -7.97 18.30
N VAL A 65 12.12 -7.53 17.09
CA VAL A 65 12.52 -6.16 16.78
C VAL A 65 11.34 -5.40 16.15
N HIS A 66 11.11 -4.17 16.61
CA HIS A 66 10.18 -3.22 16.02
C HIS A 66 10.89 -2.42 14.93
N ARG A 67 10.68 -2.79 13.67
CA ARG A 67 11.15 -2.00 12.54
C ARG A 67 10.13 -0.90 12.25
N VAL A 68 10.53 0.35 12.46
CA VAL A 68 9.65 1.51 12.41
C VAL A 68 10.11 2.46 11.31
N ARG A 69 9.19 2.82 10.42
CA ARG A 69 9.37 3.96 9.51
C ARG A 69 8.60 5.14 10.08
N LEU A 70 9.29 6.24 10.31
CA LEU A 70 8.75 7.42 11.00
C LEU A 70 8.97 8.66 10.15
N HIS A 71 7.95 9.52 10.05
CA HIS A 71 8.09 10.79 9.36
C HIS A 71 9.05 11.72 10.11
N HIS A 72 9.84 12.52 9.39
CA HIS A 72 10.83 13.40 9.98
C HIS A 72 10.26 14.48 10.90
N MET A 73 8.95 14.76 10.84
CA MET A 73 8.28 15.67 11.77
C MET A 73 8.49 15.29 13.25
N PHE A 74 8.74 14.01 13.55
CA PHE A 74 9.01 13.58 14.92
C PHE A 74 10.42 13.94 15.43
N MET A 75 11.29 14.49 14.59
CA MET A 75 12.59 15.03 15.02
C MET A 75 12.42 16.18 16.03
N SER A 76 11.40 17.01 15.83
CA SER A 76 11.04 18.12 16.73
C SER A 76 10.09 17.71 17.85
N ALA A 77 9.73 16.43 17.96
CA ALA A 77 8.77 15.97 18.96
C ALA A 77 9.34 16.11 20.39
N ASP A 78 8.46 16.58 21.29
CA ASP A 78 8.76 16.69 22.70
C ASP A 78 8.76 15.31 23.40
N GLY A 79 9.21 15.27 24.67
CA GLY A 79 9.26 14.03 25.44
C GLY A 79 7.89 13.37 25.66
N ARG A 80 6.79 14.14 25.65
CA ARG A 80 5.44 13.61 25.82
C ARG A 80 5.01 12.82 24.59
N VAL A 81 5.25 13.38 23.40
CA VAL A 81 4.97 12.75 22.11
C VAL A 81 5.85 11.52 21.90
N LEU A 82 7.16 11.60 22.19
CA LEU A 82 8.06 10.44 22.05
C LEU A 82 7.71 9.29 23.01
N LYS A 83 7.24 9.61 24.21
CA LYS A 83 6.74 8.61 25.17
C LYS A 83 5.46 7.94 24.68
N ALA A 84 4.54 8.71 24.10
CA ALA A 84 3.34 8.16 23.46
C ALA A 84 3.72 7.27 22.26
N LEU A 85 4.67 7.71 21.44
CA LEU A 85 5.17 6.97 20.29
C LEU A 85 5.76 5.62 20.70
N GLY A 86 6.61 5.57 21.73
CA GLY A 86 7.17 4.32 22.22
C GLY A 86 6.09 3.33 22.68
N ARG A 87 5.10 3.78 23.45
CA ARG A 87 3.97 2.95 23.89
C ARG A 87 3.12 2.46 22.73
N TYR A 88 2.87 3.32 21.75
CA TYR A 88 2.12 2.98 20.55
C TYR A 88 2.83 1.87 19.75
N ILE A 89 4.14 2.00 19.54
CA ILE A 89 4.94 0.97 18.83
C ILE A 89 4.89 -0.38 19.58
N GLU A 90 4.99 -0.36 20.91
CA GLU A 90 5.02 -1.59 21.72
C GLU A 90 3.65 -2.25 21.87
N ARG A 91 2.56 -1.50 22.02
CA ARG A 91 1.26 -2.04 22.48
C ARG A 91 0.05 -1.66 21.64
N ALA A 92 0.21 -0.79 20.63
CA ALA A 92 -0.91 -0.20 19.89
C ALA A 92 -1.97 0.43 20.82
N ASP A 93 -1.49 1.14 21.86
CA ASP A 93 -2.32 1.75 22.91
C ASP A 93 -3.18 2.93 22.39
N SER A 94 -4.48 2.92 22.68
CA SER A 94 -5.45 3.91 22.17
C SER A 94 -5.26 5.32 22.75
N LYS A 95 -4.84 5.45 24.02
CA LYS A 95 -4.53 6.76 24.62
C LYS A 95 -3.31 7.40 23.98
N SER A 96 -2.35 6.59 23.55
CA SER A 96 -1.17 7.03 22.81
C SER A 96 -1.53 7.47 21.39
N SER A 97 -2.53 6.85 20.75
CA SER A 97 -3.01 7.26 19.42
C SER A 97 -3.51 8.71 19.38
N ALA A 98 -4.33 9.14 20.34
CA ALA A 98 -4.86 10.52 20.35
C ALA A 98 -3.78 11.60 20.46
N ILE A 99 -2.72 11.36 21.25
CA ILE A 99 -1.59 12.29 21.39
C ILE A 99 -0.80 12.38 20.08
N LEU A 100 -0.61 11.25 19.41
CA LEU A 100 0.10 11.18 18.13
C LEU A 100 -0.72 11.81 17.00
N GLU A 101 -2.02 11.54 16.94
CA GLU A 101 -2.94 12.14 15.96
C GLU A 101 -2.92 13.66 16.08
N ASN A 102 -3.10 14.22 17.29
CA ASN A 102 -3.01 15.67 17.51
C ASN A 102 -1.63 16.24 17.14
N PHE A 103 -0.54 15.53 17.41
CA PHE A 103 0.79 15.98 16.98
C PHE A 103 0.92 16.01 15.45
N ILE A 104 0.44 14.97 14.76
CA ILE A 104 0.49 14.87 13.30
C ILE A 104 -0.35 15.98 12.66
N GLU A 105 -1.55 16.25 13.16
CA GLU A 105 -2.43 17.31 12.68
C GLU A 105 -1.78 18.70 12.83
N ASN A 106 -1.20 19.00 14.00
CA ASN A 106 -0.52 20.28 14.24
C ASN A 106 0.77 20.46 13.42
N ASN A 107 1.34 19.36 12.89
CA ASN A 107 2.53 19.38 12.04
C ASN A 107 2.21 19.00 10.58
N ALA A 108 0.93 19.01 10.19
CA ALA A 108 0.50 18.63 8.85
C ALA A 108 1.16 19.48 7.74
N GLY A 109 1.47 20.76 8.03
CA GLY A 109 2.18 21.64 7.11
C GLY A 109 3.62 21.21 6.78
N MET A 110 4.22 20.30 7.57
CA MET A 110 5.52 19.69 7.23
C MET A 110 5.38 18.54 6.22
N ILE A 111 4.17 17.98 6.08
CA ILE A 111 3.86 17.04 5.01
C ILE A 111 3.70 17.89 3.76
N ARG A 112 4.77 18.01 2.96
CA ARG A 112 4.78 18.81 1.73
C ARG A 112 3.52 18.57 0.90
N GLU A 113 2.67 19.59 0.75
CA GLU A 113 1.67 19.64 -0.32
C GLU A 113 2.42 19.61 -1.65
N LEU A 114 2.02 18.72 -2.56
CA LEU A 114 2.54 18.77 -3.91
C LEU A 114 2.01 20.04 -4.57
N PRO A 115 2.85 20.86 -5.24
CA PRO A 115 2.35 21.50 -6.44
C PRO A 115 1.89 20.34 -7.34
N VAL A 116 0.60 20.33 -7.71
CA VAL A 116 0.01 19.35 -8.63
C VAL A 116 0.96 19.24 -9.82
N ARG A 117 1.77 18.18 -9.84
CA ARG A 117 2.78 18.05 -10.87
C ARG A 117 2.01 17.60 -12.10
N ASN A 118 1.56 18.57 -12.89
CA ASN A 118 0.97 18.40 -14.22
C ASN A 118 2.00 17.82 -15.21
N LYS A 119 2.70 16.75 -14.85
CA LYS A 119 3.24 15.85 -15.86
C LYS A 119 1.99 15.22 -16.47
N LYS A 120 1.63 15.62 -17.69
CA LYS A 120 0.67 14.89 -18.52
C LYS A 120 1.11 13.42 -18.52
N GLU A 121 0.52 12.62 -17.65
CA GLU A 121 0.94 11.23 -17.50
C GLU A 121 0.53 10.52 -18.78
N ARG A 122 1.49 9.84 -19.41
CA ARG A 122 1.22 9.08 -20.63
C ARG A 122 0.34 7.90 -20.25
N ILE A 123 -0.83 7.84 -20.84
CA ILE A 123 -1.80 6.76 -20.66
C ILE A 123 -1.47 5.66 -21.67
N TYR A 124 -1.33 4.43 -21.16
CA TYR A 124 -1.05 3.24 -21.95
C TYR A 124 -2.18 2.24 -21.76
N GLN A 125 -3.14 2.20 -22.68
CA GLN A 125 -4.30 1.30 -22.57
C GLN A 125 -4.07 -0.05 -23.24
N LYS A 126 -3.37 -0.06 -24.39
CA LYS A 126 -3.07 -1.28 -25.14
C LYS A 126 -1.83 -1.98 -24.58
N GLY A 127 -2.03 -3.22 -24.16
CA GLY A 127 -0.98 -4.16 -23.81
C GLY A 127 -0.51 -4.99 -25.00
N THR A 128 0.38 -5.94 -24.73
CA THR A 128 0.81 -6.96 -25.69
C THR A 128 -0.27 -8.01 -25.88
N CYS A 129 -0.95 -8.40 -24.80
CA CYS A 129 -1.96 -9.46 -24.80
C CYS A 129 -3.38 -8.92 -24.61
N HIS A 130 -3.54 -7.84 -23.84
CA HIS A 130 -4.86 -7.33 -23.46
C HIS A 130 -5.02 -5.83 -23.74
N ASP A 131 -6.21 -5.42 -24.18
CA ASP A 131 -6.62 -4.01 -24.30
C ASP A 131 -7.45 -3.62 -23.07
N LEU A 132 -6.88 -2.76 -22.21
CA LEU A 132 -7.57 -2.31 -21.01
C LEU A 132 -8.79 -1.44 -21.32
N GLN A 133 -8.75 -0.66 -22.40
CA GLN A 133 -9.85 0.24 -22.74
C GLN A 133 -11.07 -0.58 -23.16
N GLU A 134 -10.86 -1.60 -23.98
CA GLU A 134 -11.94 -2.51 -24.41
C GLU A 134 -12.61 -3.20 -23.20
N ILE A 135 -11.81 -3.71 -22.27
CA ILE A 135 -12.32 -4.39 -21.07
C ILE A 135 -13.04 -3.40 -20.15
N TYR A 136 -12.47 -2.21 -19.94
CA TYR A 136 -13.08 -1.16 -19.14
C TYR A 136 -14.44 -0.74 -19.70
N ASP A 137 -14.54 -0.47 -21.00
CA ASP A 137 -15.78 -0.04 -21.66
C ASP A 137 -16.86 -1.13 -21.56
N PHE A 138 -16.48 -2.38 -21.75
CA PHE A 138 -17.38 -3.52 -21.56
C PHE A 138 -17.94 -3.58 -20.14
N LEU A 139 -17.08 -3.45 -19.12
CA LEU A 139 -17.49 -3.50 -17.72
C LEU A 139 -18.34 -2.29 -17.34
N ASN A 140 -17.95 -1.08 -17.77
CA ASN A 140 -18.65 0.17 -17.45
C ASN A 140 -20.09 0.12 -17.95
N LYS A 141 -20.28 -0.34 -19.18
CA LYS A 141 -21.59 -0.53 -19.77
C LYS A 141 -22.39 -1.61 -19.06
N ARG A 142 -21.79 -2.78 -18.81
CA ARG A 142 -22.49 -3.95 -18.27
C ARG A 142 -22.94 -3.77 -16.82
N TYR A 143 -22.07 -3.22 -15.98
CA TYR A 143 -22.29 -3.22 -14.52
C TYR A 143 -22.56 -1.83 -13.93
N PHE A 144 -22.13 -0.77 -14.61
CA PHE A 144 -22.13 0.58 -14.04
C PHE A 144 -22.99 1.58 -14.82
N GLY A 145 -23.66 1.16 -15.89
CA GLY A 145 -24.51 2.04 -16.70
C GLY A 145 -23.75 3.27 -17.24
N ASP A 146 -22.49 3.07 -17.62
CA ASP A 146 -21.57 4.11 -18.12
C ASP A 146 -21.30 5.28 -17.14
N GLN A 147 -21.52 5.06 -15.83
CA GLN A 147 -21.31 6.09 -14.81
C GLN A 147 -19.86 6.22 -14.33
N ILE A 148 -18.99 5.23 -14.59
CA ILE A 148 -17.57 5.32 -14.20
C ILE A 148 -16.84 6.19 -15.22
N GLN A 149 -16.19 7.24 -14.72
CA GLN A 149 -15.51 8.27 -15.51
C GLN A 149 -13.98 8.20 -15.41
N SER A 150 -13.47 7.20 -14.69
CA SER A 150 -12.03 7.02 -14.52
C SER A 150 -11.33 6.72 -15.85
N LYS A 151 -10.10 7.19 -15.97
CA LYS A 151 -9.21 6.73 -17.03
C LYS A 151 -8.54 5.43 -16.60
N ILE A 152 -8.28 4.53 -17.53
CA ILE A 152 -7.55 3.29 -17.25
C ILE A 152 -6.19 3.27 -17.96
N THR A 153 -5.16 2.75 -17.28
CA THR A 153 -3.81 2.60 -17.85
C THR A 153 -3.08 1.39 -17.29
N TRP A 154 -2.16 0.83 -18.07
CA TRP A 154 -1.12 -0.04 -17.58
C TRP A 154 -0.15 0.72 -16.66
N GLY A 155 0.39 0.00 -15.69
CA GLY A 155 1.53 0.41 -14.88
C GLY A 155 2.79 0.60 -15.71
N LYS A 156 3.83 1.15 -15.06
CA LYS A 156 5.12 1.38 -15.72
C LYS A 156 5.72 0.06 -16.22
N PRO A 157 6.51 0.10 -17.31
CA PRO A 157 7.28 -1.05 -17.74
C PRO A 157 8.16 -1.61 -16.61
N LEU A 158 8.31 -2.92 -16.58
CA LEU A 158 9.21 -3.60 -15.65
C LEU A 158 10.65 -3.34 -16.12
N THR A 159 11.42 -2.59 -15.34
CA THR A 159 12.80 -2.18 -15.70
C THR A 159 13.87 -3.08 -15.11
N SER A 160 13.49 -4.06 -14.29
CA SER A 160 14.42 -4.99 -13.64
C SER A 160 14.20 -6.42 -14.16
N PRO A 161 15.23 -7.28 -14.08
CA PRO A 161 15.08 -8.69 -14.42
C PRO A 161 13.98 -9.35 -13.58
N PRO A 162 13.23 -10.31 -14.14
CA PRO A 162 12.17 -11.00 -13.42
C PRO A 162 12.68 -11.71 -12.17
N LYS A 163 11.96 -11.55 -11.06
CA LYS A 163 12.23 -12.26 -9.80
C LYS A 163 10.94 -12.58 -9.06
N HIS A 164 11.03 -13.44 -8.05
CA HIS A 164 9.89 -13.74 -7.20
C HIS A 164 9.65 -12.62 -6.18
N HIS A 165 8.42 -12.12 -6.12
CA HIS A 165 7.96 -11.13 -5.14
C HIS A 165 7.12 -11.82 -4.07
N ARG A 166 7.05 -11.24 -2.87
CA ARG A 166 6.22 -11.78 -1.78
C ARG A 166 4.73 -11.44 -1.96
N SER A 167 4.45 -10.32 -2.61
CA SER A 167 3.11 -9.74 -2.80
C SER A 167 3.16 -8.73 -3.93
N VAL A 168 2.02 -8.51 -4.60
CA VAL A 168 1.87 -7.48 -5.63
C VAL A 168 0.47 -6.88 -5.55
N LYS A 169 0.34 -5.57 -5.77
CA LYS A 169 -0.97 -4.96 -6.01
C LYS A 169 -1.30 -5.10 -7.49
N MET A 170 -2.37 -5.82 -7.79
CA MET A 170 -2.79 -6.13 -9.16
C MET A 170 -3.40 -4.92 -9.87
N GLY A 171 -4.11 -4.09 -9.12
CA GLY A 171 -4.68 -2.81 -9.56
C GLY A 171 -4.62 -1.77 -8.44
N THR A 172 -4.84 -0.51 -8.83
CA THR A 172 -5.10 0.60 -7.90
C THR A 172 -5.99 1.64 -8.54
N TYR A 173 -6.91 2.21 -7.78
CA TYR A 173 -7.64 3.43 -8.11
C TYR A 173 -7.11 4.65 -7.36
N SER A 174 -6.89 5.75 -8.09
CA SER A 174 -6.53 7.07 -7.55
C SER A 174 -7.71 8.02 -7.64
N ILE A 175 -8.19 8.50 -6.50
CA ILE A 175 -9.31 9.47 -6.41
C ILE A 175 -8.90 10.82 -6.99
N GLU A 176 -7.69 11.28 -6.64
CA GLU A 176 -7.14 12.58 -7.08
C GLU A 176 -7.02 12.65 -8.60
N GLU A 177 -6.52 11.59 -9.22
CA GLU A 177 -6.27 11.54 -10.67
C GLU A 177 -7.47 10.98 -11.46
N ARG A 178 -8.49 10.45 -10.77
CA ARG A 178 -9.58 9.63 -11.33
C ARG A 178 -9.03 8.60 -12.31
N MET A 179 -8.09 7.79 -11.82
CA MET A 179 -7.31 6.88 -12.66
C MET A 179 -7.23 5.48 -12.04
N ILE A 180 -7.57 4.48 -12.85
CA ILE A 180 -7.34 3.07 -12.59
C ILE A 180 -6.01 2.68 -13.23
N ARG A 181 -5.14 2.07 -12.45
CA ARG A 181 -3.84 1.59 -12.91
C ARG A 181 -3.71 0.10 -12.67
N ILE A 182 -3.48 -0.66 -13.73
CA ILE A 182 -3.36 -2.11 -13.70
C ILE A 182 -1.89 -2.52 -13.83
N HIS A 183 -1.44 -3.45 -12.98
CA HIS A 183 -0.04 -3.86 -12.94
C HIS A 183 0.37 -4.59 -14.22
N LYS A 184 1.52 -4.23 -14.81
CA LYS A 184 1.97 -4.74 -16.13
C LYS A 184 2.24 -6.26 -16.13
N ALA A 185 2.48 -6.88 -14.98
CA ALA A 185 2.61 -8.34 -14.86
C ALA A 185 1.34 -9.12 -15.29
N LEU A 186 0.18 -8.44 -15.37
CA LEU A 186 -1.07 -9.03 -15.84
C LEU A 186 -1.21 -9.03 -17.37
N ASP A 187 -0.35 -8.31 -18.09
CA ASP A 187 -0.35 -8.28 -19.55
C ASP A 187 0.42 -9.46 -20.13
N ARG A 188 -0.11 -10.66 -19.91
CA ARG A 188 0.49 -11.94 -20.31
C ARG A 188 -0.59 -12.88 -20.86
N ASP A 189 -0.17 -13.77 -21.74
CA ASP A 189 -1.03 -14.72 -22.45
C ASP A 189 -1.80 -15.69 -21.52
N PHE A 190 -1.14 -16.17 -20.47
CA PHE A 190 -1.74 -17.11 -19.52
C PHE A 190 -2.74 -16.45 -18.59
N VAL A 191 -2.79 -15.11 -18.53
CA VAL A 191 -3.74 -14.37 -17.71
C VAL A 191 -5.04 -14.27 -18.49
N PRO A 192 -6.11 -14.97 -18.08
CA PRO A 192 -7.35 -14.99 -18.84
C PRO A 192 -8.10 -13.67 -18.68
N ARG A 193 -8.84 -13.30 -19.73
CA ARG A 193 -9.64 -12.06 -19.76
C ARG A 193 -10.57 -11.92 -18.55
N PHE A 194 -11.27 -12.98 -18.14
CA PHE A 194 -12.19 -12.93 -16.99
C PHE A 194 -11.49 -12.55 -15.67
N PHE A 195 -10.21 -12.91 -15.52
CA PHE A 195 -9.45 -12.56 -14.33
C PHE A 195 -9.06 -11.08 -14.36
N LEU A 196 -8.58 -10.60 -15.52
CA LEU A 196 -8.29 -9.19 -15.71
C LEU A 196 -9.54 -8.31 -15.53
N GLU A 197 -10.69 -8.76 -16.04
CA GLU A 197 -12.00 -8.15 -15.80
C GLU A 197 -12.32 -8.04 -14.30
N SER A 198 -12.04 -9.09 -13.52
CA SER A 198 -12.30 -9.06 -12.07
C SER A 198 -11.47 -8.00 -11.34
N ILE A 199 -10.21 -7.80 -11.74
CA ILE A 199 -9.34 -6.76 -11.17
C ILE A 199 -9.86 -5.37 -11.56
N ILE A 200 -10.17 -5.16 -12.84
CA ILE A 200 -10.66 -3.86 -13.32
C ILE A 200 -12.01 -3.52 -12.66
N TYR A 201 -12.93 -4.49 -12.56
CA TYR A 201 -14.20 -4.32 -11.86
C TYR A 201 -14.00 -3.91 -10.40
N HIS A 202 -13.08 -4.56 -9.67
CA HIS A 202 -12.71 -4.19 -8.30
C HIS A 202 -12.22 -2.72 -8.23
N GLU A 203 -11.36 -2.30 -9.17
CA GLU A 203 -10.88 -0.92 -9.21
C GLU A 203 -11.99 0.09 -9.55
N MET A 204 -12.94 -0.27 -10.40
CA MET A 204 -14.11 0.56 -10.73
C MET A 204 -15.06 0.71 -9.54
N LEU A 205 -15.23 -0.33 -8.71
CA LEU A 205 -16.02 -0.25 -7.50
C LEU A 205 -15.50 0.79 -6.51
N HIS A 206 -14.18 1.02 -6.45
CA HIS A 206 -13.62 2.10 -5.62
C HIS A 206 -14.09 3.49 -6.04
N GLN A 207 -14.38 3.71 -7.33
CA GLN A 207 -15.01 4.96 -7.76
C GLN A 207 -16.49 5.00 -7.35
N GLN A 208 -17.23 3.91 -7.50
CA GLN A 208 -18.67 3.89 -7.21
C GLN A 208 -18.97 4.05 -5.71
N VAL A 209 -18.27 3.29 -4.86
CA VAL A 209 -18.48 3.30 -3.40
C VAL A 209 -17.80 4.51 -2.77
N GLY A 210 -16.69 4.96 -3.33
CA GLY A 210 -15.89 6.03 -2.75
C GLY A 210 -15.14 5.57 -1.48
N VAL A 211 -14.90 6.53 -0.58
CA VAL A 211 -14.16 6.30 0.67
C VAL A 211 -14.96 6.82 1.82
N ASP A 212 -15.30 5.93 2.75
CA ASP A 212 -15.88 6.33 4.02
C ASP A 212 -14.77 6.84 4.95
N VAL A 213 -14.95 8.05 5.49
CA VAL A 213 -14.07 8.58 6.53
C VAL A 213 -14.74 8.33 7.88
N VAL A 214 -14.23 7.35 8.64
CA VAL A 214 -14.73 7.04 9.98
C VAL A 214 -13.63 7.33 10.99
N ASN A 215 -13.88 8.26 11.92
CA ASN A 215 -12.89 8.73 12.92
C ASN A 215 -11.58 9.22 12.28
N GLY A 216 -11.67 9.99 11.18
CA GLY A 216 -10.50 10.52 10.46
C GLY A 216 -9.66 9.47 9.72
N ARG A 217 -10.09 8.20 9.68
CA ARG A 217 -9.43 7.12 8.92
C ARG A 217 -10.28 6.74 7.72
N ASN A 218 -9.62 6.63 6.57
CA ASN A 218 -10.23 6.13 5.35
C ASN A 218 -10.51 4.63 5.50
N ARG A 219 -11.78 4.25 5.41
CA ARG A 219 -12.23 2.86 5.37
C ARG A 219 -12.56 2.49 3.93
N TYR A 220 -11.66 1.72 3.35
CA TYR A 220 -11.88 1.03 2.08
C TYR A 220 -12.47 -0.36 2.35
N HIS A 221 -13.14 -0.95 1.37
CA HIS A 221 -13.66 -2.32 1.45
C HIS A 221 -14.64 -2.53 2.63
N THR A 222 -15.72 -1.76 2.64
CA THR A 222 -16.87 -1.98 3.55
C THR A 222 -17.61 -3.28 3.21
N GLU A 223 -18.58 -3.68 4.03
CA GLU A 223 -19.42 -4.85 3.71
C GLU A 223 -20.16 -4.62 2.37
N ASP A 224 -20.71 -3.43 2.17
CA ASP A 224 -21.35 -3.01 0.92
C ASP A 224 -20.42 -3.16 -0.28
N PHE A 225 -19.13 -2.82 -0.14
CA PHE A 225 -18.13 -3.05 -1.18
C PHE A 225 -18.00 -4.54 -1.50
N HIS A 226 -17.88 -5.39 -0.48
CA HIS A 226 -17.75 -6.83 -0.68
C HIS A 226 -19.02 -7.45 -1.27
N GLU A 227 -20.21 -6.94 -0.94
CA GLU A 227 -21.46 -7.33 -1.58
C GLU A 227 -21.46 -6.99 -3.07
N LEU A 228 -21.04 -5.78 -3.44
CA LEU A 228 -20.92 -5.38 -4.85
C LEU A 228 -19.84 -6.17 -5.58
N GLU A 229 -18.73 -6.49 -4.92
CA GLU A 229 -17.66 -7.34 -5.47
C GLU A 229 -18.19 -8.74 -5.83
N ARG A 230 -19.04 -9.32 -4.96
CA ARG A 230 -19.68 -10.63 -5.18
C ARG A 230 -20.67 -10.65 -6.34
N ARG A 231 -21.13 -9.49 -6.84
CA ARG A 231 -22.06 -9.40 -7.99
C ARG A 231 -21.37 -9.57 -9.34
N PHE A 232 -20.04 -9.55 -9.39
CA PHE A 232 -19.32 -9.81 -10.62
C PHE A 232 -19.53 -11.26 -11.07
N ASP A 233 -19.98 -11.46 -12.31
CA ASP A 233 -20.39 -12.78 -12.83
C ASP A 233 -19.32 -13.86 -12.65
N HIS A 234 -18.05 -13.50 -12.84
CA HIS A 234 -16.93 -14.42 -12.71
C HIS A 234 -16.19 -14.32 -11.37
N HIS A 235 -16.80 -13.75 -10.32
CA HIS A 235 -16.13 -13.52 -9.02
C HIS A 235 -15.52 -14.82 -8.45
N SER A 236 -16.32 -15.88 -8.33
CA SER A 236 -15.88 -17.17 -7.80
C SER A 236 -14.81 -17.84 -8.68
N LEU A 237 -14.92 -17.67 -9.99
CA LEU A 237 -13.96 -18.21 -10.96
C LEU A 237 -12.61 -17.47 -10.86
N ALA A 238 -12.64 -16.14 -10.77
CA ALA A 238 -11.46 -15.31 -10.59
C ALA A 238 -10.72 -15.62 -9.28
N LYS A 239 -11.43 -15.73 -8.15
CA LYS A 239 -10.84 -16.12 -6.86
C LYS A 239 -10.22 -17.52 -6.88
N ARG A 240 -10.77 -18.45 -7.66
CA ARG A 240 -10.18 -19.78 -7.84
C ARG A 240 -8.90 -19.70 -8.66
N TRP A 241 -8.98 -19.07 -9.82
CA TRP A 241 -7.84 -18.91 -10.73
C TRP A 241 -6.67 -18.17 -10.06
N GLU A 242 -6.96 -17.14 -9.26
CA GLU A 242 -5.97 -16.40 -8.47
C GLU A 242 -5.18 -17.35 -7.56
N ARG A 243 -5.88 -18.15 -6.74
CA ARG A 243 -5.24 -19.09 -5.81
C ARG A 243 -4.34 -20.10 -6.52
N GLU A 244 -4.76 -20.56 -7.71
CA GLU A 244 -4.02 -21.54 -8.51
C GLU A 244 -2.82 -20.93 -9.24
N ASN A 245 -2.83 -19.62 -9.53
CA ASN A 245 -1.83 -18.96 -10.38
C ASN A 245 -1.00 -17.89 -9.66
N ILE A 246 -1.24 -17.64 -8.36
CA ILE A 246 -0.60 -16.54 -7.61
C ILE A 246 0.93 -16.58 -7.68
N THR A 247 1.54 -17.76 -7.60
CA THR A 247 3.01 -17.93 -7.68
C THR A 247 3.56 -17.44 -9.02
N ARG A 248 2.83 -17.68 -10.13
CA ARG A 248 3.23 -17.21 -11.48
C ARG A 248 3.06 -15.70 -11.62
N LEU A 249 2.01 -15.14 -11.01
CA LEU A 249 1.76 -13.69 -10.99
C LEU A 249 2.80 -12.93 -10.17
N LEU A 250 3.38 -13.58 -9.17
CA LEU A 250 4.43 -13.01 -8.32
C LEU A 250 5.83 -13.07 -8.94
N TYR A 251 5.98 -13.62 -10.14
CA TYR A 251 7.26 -13.65 -10.85
C TYR A 251 7.28 -12.63 -11.99
N PHE A 252 7.96 -11.50 -11.79
CA PHE A 252 8.05 -10.40 -12.75
C PHE A 252 9.22 -9.45 -12.45
#